data_AF-A0ABD5I2X8-F1
#
_entry.id   AF-A0ABD5I2X8-F1
#
_cell.length_a   1.000
_cell.length_b   1.000
_cell.length_c   1.000
_cell.angle_alpha   90.00
_cell.angle_beta   90.00
_cell.angle_gamma   90.00
#
_symmetry.space_group_name_H-M   'P 1'
#
loop_
_entity.id
_entity.type
_entity.pdbx_description
1 polymer ?
#
loop_
_entity_poly.entity_id
_entity_poly.type
_entity_poly.pdbx_seq_one_letter_code
_entity_poly.pdbx_strand_id
1 'polypeptide(L)'
;MNIVEFQRYVSNFSKEKGFQDTTIEERTMSAMAELGELAEVILKRDKIQDSKREIGLEMFDVIWNVCDLANKLEIDLEKAFEEKMRINKKREW
;
A
#
# COMPACT_ATOMS: atom_id res chain seq x y z
N MET A 1 4.94 -14.01 -4.29
CA MET A 1 4.96 -12.84 -5.17
C MET A 1 5.91 -11.82 -4.57
N ASN A 2 6.93 -11.38 -5.30
CA ASN A 2 7.81 -10.30 -4.86
C ASN A 2 7.17 -8.92 -5.15
N ILE A 3 7.81 -7.82 -4.72
CA ILE A 3 7.23 -6.48 -4.87
C ILE A 3 7.10 -6.06 -6.35
N VAL A 4 7.99 -6.51 -7.23
CA VAL A 4 7.92 -6.22 -8.67
C VAL A 4 6.74 -6.93 -9.32
N GLU A 5 6.56 -8.22 -9.02
CA GLU A 5 5.40 -9.00 -9.47
C GLU A 5 4.10 -8.39 -8.93
N PHE A 6 4.12 -7.92 -7.67
CA PHE A 6 2.95 -7.29 -7.08
C PHE A 6 2.64 -5.92 -7.70
N GLN A 7 3.63 -5.05 -7.91
CA GLN A 7 3.43 -3.80 -8.64
C GLN A 7 2.83 -4.04 -10.04
N ARG A 8 3.28 -5.09 -10.74
CA ARG A 8 2.70 -5.49 -12.04
C ARG A 8 1.25 -5.96 -11.91
N TYR A 9 0.96 -6.81 -10.91
CA TYR A 9 -0.41 -7.24 -10.62
C TYR A 9 -1.33 -6.05 -10.36
N VAL A 10 -0.90 -5.13 -9.49
CA VAL A 10 -1.65 -3.91 -9.14
C VAL A 10 -1.88 -3.04 -10.37
N SER A 11 -0.86 -2.84 -11.21
CA SER A 11 -1.00 -2.06 -12.45
C SER A 11 -2.05 -2.67 -13.39
N ASN A 12 -2.06 -3.99 -13.55
CA ASN A 12 -3.05 -4.68 -14.39
C ASN A 12 -4.46 -4.56 -13.81
N PHE A 13 -4.61 -4.74 -12.50
CA PHE A 13 -5.90 -4.61 -11.82
C PHE A 13 -6.42 -3.16 -11.91
N SER A 14 -5.55 -2.18 -11.69
CA SER A 14 -5.84 -0.75 -11.79
C SER A 14 -6.35 -0.36 -13.19
N LYS A 15 -5.75 -0.94 -14.25
CA LYS A 15 -6.24 -0.83 -15.64
C LYS A 15 -7.62 -1.46 -15.82
N GLU A 16 -7.81 -2.68 -15.32
CA GLU A 16 -9.10 -3.40 -15.42
C GLU A 16 -10.24 -2.62 -14.75
N LYS A 17 -9.96 -1.97 -13.62
CA LYS A 17 -10.96 -1.21 -12.84
C LYS A 17 -11.07 0.27 -13.24
N GLY A 18 -10.26 0.76 -14.17
CA GLY A 18 -10.26 2.17 -14.59
C GLY A 18 -9.60 3.13 -13.60
N PHE A 19 -8.91 2.63 -12.58
CA PHE A 19 -8.20 3.46 -11.61
C PHE A 19 -6.98 4.16 -12.23
N GLN A 20 -6.44 3.64 -13.33
CA GLN A 20 -5.35 4.31 -14.07
C GLN A 20 -5.71 5.72 -14.54
N ASP A 21 -7.00 6.04 -14.71
CA ASP A 21 -7.47 7.32 -15.24
C ASP A 21 -7.65 8.39 -14.15
N THR A 22 -7.56 7.99 -12.88
CA THR A 22 -7.60 8.91 -11.73
C THR A 22 -6.34 9.78 -11.65
N THR A 23 -6.40 10.90 -10.94
CA THR A 23 -5.24 11.78 -10.72
C THR A 23 -4.32 11.25 -9.61
N ILE A 24 -3.12 11.83 -9.52
CA ILE A 24 -2.18 11.52 -8.42
C ILE A 24 -2.81 11.91 -7.07
N GLU A 25 -3.52 13.04 -7.02
CA GLU A 25 -4.21 13.52 -5.83
C GLU A 25 -5.31 12.55 -5.40
N GLU A 26 -6.13 12.07 -6.34
CA GLU A 26 -7.17 11.08 -6.05
C GLU A 26 -6.58 9.78 -5.48
N ARG A 27 -5.50 9.25 -6.09
CA ARG A 27 -4.83 8.04 -5.60
C ARG A 27 -4.13 8.24 -4.26
N THR A 28 -3.59 9.44 -4.02
CA THR A 28 -3.04 9.82 -2.71
C THR A 28 -4.13 9.82 -1.65
N MET A 29 -5.32 10.37 -1.96
CA MET A 29 -6.46 10.35 -1.06
C MET A 29 -6.99 8.94 -0.82
N SER A 30 -6.99 8.06 -1.83
CA SER A 30 -7.33 6.64 -1.63
C SER A 30 -6.36 5.95 -0.67
N ALA A 31 -5.05 6.14 -0.83
CA ALA A 31 -4.07 5.58 0.12
C ALA A 31 -4.27 6.09 1.56
N MET A 32 -4.64 7.36 1.71
CA MET A 32 -4.97 7.93 3.01
C MET A 32 -6.27 7.36 3.59
N ALA A 33 -7.27 7.08 2.75
CA ALA A 33 -8.53 6.48 3.17
C ALA A 33 -8.29 5.08 3.77
N GLU A 34 -7.55 4.20 3.08
CA GLU A 34 -7.24 2.86 3.62
C GLU A 34 -6.43 2.90 4.91
N LEU A 35 -5.54 3.89 5.05
CA LEU A 35 -4.80 4.07 6.30
C LEU A 35 -5.75 4.47 7.44
N GLY A 36 -6.80 5.24 7.13
CA GLY A 36 -7.89 5.56 8.04
C GLY A 36 -8.72 4.33 8.42
N GLU A 37 -9.08 3.48 7.46
CA GLU A 37 -9.82 2.23 7.70
C GLU A 37 -9.01 1.25 8.57
N LEU A 38 -7.72 1.08 8.27
CA LEU A 38 -6.78 0.33 9.11
C LEU A 38 -6.74 0.89 10.55
N ALA A 39 -6.63 2.21 10.70
CA ALA A 39 -6.63 2.83 12.02
C ALA A 39 -7.95 2.58 12.77
N GLU A 40 -9.09 2.69 12.09
CA GLU A 40 -10.41 2.43 12.66
C GLU A 40 -10.53 0.99 13.17
N VAL A 41 -10.15 0.00 12.36
CA VAL A 41 -10.22 -1.42 12.74
C VAL A 41 -9.29 -1.70 13.92
N ILE A 42 -8.07 -1.16 13.92
CA ILE A 42 -7.13 -1.31 15.06
C ILE A 42 -7.71 -0.69 16.34
N LEU A 43 -8.31 0.49 16.27
CA LEU A 43 -8.91 1.17 17.43
C LEU A 43 -10.15 0.47 17.95
N LYS A 44 -10.90 -0.22 17.08
CA LYS A 44 -12.10 -1.00 17.42
C LYS A 44 -11.83 -2.49 17.68
N ARG A 45 -10.57 -2.95 17.58
CA ARG A 45 -10.19 -4.38 17.58
C ARG A 45 -10.77 -5.23 18.71
N ASP A 46 -10.99 -4.66 19.90
CA ASP A 46 -11.51 -5.38 21.07
C ASP A 46 -13.03 -5.66 20.96
N LYS A 47 -13.70 -5.02 19.99
CA LYS A 47 -15.15 -5.15 19.70
C LYS A 47 -15.42 -5.97 18.43
N ILE A 48 -14.38 -6.40 17.72
CA ILE A 48 -14.48 -7.10 16.44
C ILE A 48 -14.16 -8.59 16.66
N GLN A 49 -15.05 -9.46 16.20
CA GLN A 49 -14.77 -10.88 16.15
C GLN A 49 -13.70 -11.15 15.07
N ASP A 50 -12.66 -11.91 15.44
CA ASP A 50 -11.50 -12.17 14.58
C ASP A 50 -10.77 -10.90 14.10
N SER A 51 -10.55 -9.93 15.00
CA SER A 51 -9.91 -8.66 14.68
C SER A 51 -8.55 -8.78 13.99
N LYS A 52 -7.81 -9.87 14.20
CA LYS A 52 -6.54 -10.12 13.48
C LYS A 52 -6.75 -10.29 11.98
N ARG A 53 -7.82 -10.98 11.57
CA ARG A 53 -8.18 -11.15 10.16
C ARG A 53 -8.47 -9.80 9.55
N GLU A 54 -9.36 -9.02 10.16
CA GLU A 54 -9.77 -7.70 9.63
C GLU A 54 -8.58 -6.75 9.54
N ILE A 55 -7.75 -6.65 10.59
CA ILE A 55 -6.51 -5.84 10.54
C ILE A 55 -5.61 -6.29 9.39
N GLY A 56 -5.50 -7.60 9.15
CA GLY A 56 -4.68 -8.13 8.06
C GLY A 56 -5.19 -7.75 6.67
N LEU A 57 -6.52 -7.65 6.48
CA LEU A 57 -7.13 -7.19 5.24
C LEU A 57 -6.84 -5.70 5.01
N GLU A 58 -7.10 -4.86 6.02
CA GLU A 58 -6.84 -3.42 5.94
C GLU A 58 -5.35 -3.08 5.74
N MET A 59 -4.45 -3.84 6.38
CA MET A 59 -3.02 -3.71 6.13
C MET A 59 -2.66 -3.99 4.67
N PHE A 60 -3.35 -4.95 4.05
CA PHE A 60 -3.13 -5.27 2.66
C PHE A 60 -3.71 -4.19 1.73
N ASP A 61 -4.84 -3.58 2.07
CA ASP A 61 -5.42 -2.47 1.31
C ASP A 61 -4.52 -1.24 1.29
N VAL A 62 -3.85 -0.94 2.42
CA VAL A 62 -2.77 0.06 2.48
C VAL A 62 -1.61 -0.30 1.56
N ILE A 63 -1.12 -1.55 1.62
CA ILE A 63 -0.01 -2.02 0.77
C ILE A 63 -0.39 -1.93 -0.72
N TRP A 64 -1.61 -2.30 -1.08
CA TRP A 64 -2.12 -2.24 -2.44
C TRP A 64 -2.18 -0.79 -2.95
N ASN A 65 -2.76 0.11 -2.16
CA ASN A 65 -2.88 1.52 -2.54
C ASN A 65 -1.51 2.23 -2.65
N VAL A 66 -0.54 1.87 -1.80
CA VAL A 66 0.85 2.36 -1.94
C VAL A 66 1.49 1.86 -3.23
N CYS A 67 1.28 0.59 -3.61
CA CYS A 67 1.80 0.05 -4.86
C CYS A 67 1.15 0.70 -6.08
N ASP A 68 -0.15 0.98 -6.04
CA ASP A 68 -0.84 1.65 -7.13
C ASP A 68 -0.38 3.11 -7.28
N LEU A 69 -0.21 3.83 -6.16
CA LEU A 69 0.35 5.18 -6.17
C LEU A 69 1.80 5.19 -6.68
N ALA A 70 2.62 4.21 -6.29
CA ALA A 70 3.98 4.07 -6.82
C ALA A 70 3.96 3.85 -8.33
N ASN A 71 3.08 3.00 -8.85
CA ASN A 71 2.92 2.80 -10.29
C ASN A 71 2.51 4.09 -11.01
N LYS A 72 1.57 4.85 -10.44
CA LYS A 72 1.08 6.12 -10.99
C LYS A 72 2.16 7.20 -11.04
N LEU A 73 3.09 7.17 -10.08
CA LEU A 73 4.26 8.06 -10.00
C LEU A 73 5.50 7.51 -10.73
N GLU A 74 5.39 6.37 -11.41
CA GLU A 74 6.50 5.69 -12.09
C GLU A 74 7.67 5.32 -11.16
N ILE A 75 7.36 4.95 -9.91
CA ILE A 75 8.32 4.56 -8.87
C ILE A 75 8.51 3.05 -8.85
N ASP A 76 9.78 2.64 -8.92
CA ASP A 76 10.23 1.26 -8.72
C ASP A 76 10.47 1.01 -7.22
N LEU A 77 9.56 0.27 -6.56
CA LEU A 77 9.63 0.04 -5.13
C LEU A 77 10.75 -0.94 -4.73
N GLU A 78 11.19 -1.82 -5.65
CA GLU A 78 12.34 -2.70 -5.39
C GLU A 78 13.62 -1.86 -5.28
N LYS A 79 13.85 -0.94 -6.23
CA LYS A 79 14.98 -0.01 -6.16
C LYS A 79 14.89 0.92 -4.94
N ALA A 80 13.70 1.45 -4.63
CA ALA A 80 13.50 2.30 -3.46
C ALA A 80 13.82 1.54 -2.15
N PHE A 81 13.42 0.26 -2.07
CA PHE A 81 13.77 -0.62 -0.96
C PHE A 81 15.28 -0.83 -0.84
N GLU A 82 15.96 -1.21 -1.93
CA GLU A 82 17.42 -1.43 -1.94
C GLU A 82 18.18 -0.18 -1.47
N GLU A 83 17.81 0.98 -1.99
CA GLU A 83 18.40 2.25 -1.60
C GLU A 83 18.17 2.54 -0.11
N LYS A 84 16.94 2.37 0.37
CA LYS A 84 16.60 2.61 1.78
C LYS A 84 17.36 1.68 2.71
N MET A 85 17.53 0.41 2.34
CA MET A 85 18.30 -0.55 3.13
C MET A 85 19.78 -0.19 3.20
N ARG A 86 20.38 0.30 2.11
CA ARG A 86 21.77 0.81 2.12
C ARG A 86 21.93 2.00 3.06
N ILE A 87 20.94 2.90 3.13
CA ILE A 87 20.92 4.03 4.07
C ILE A 87 20.78 3.52 5.51
N ASN A 88 19.87 2.59 5.76
CA ASN A 88 19.59 2.09 7.12
C ASN A 88 20.78 1.33 7.73
N LYS A 89 21.63 0.67 6.92
CA LYS A 89 22.86 0.01 7.39
C LYS A 89 23.86 0.96 8.09
N LYS A 90 23.71 2.27 7.89
CA LYS A 90 24.60 3.29 8.47
C LYS A 90 23.97 4.00 9.67
N ARG A 91 22.78 3.56 10.13
CA ARG A 91 22.06 4.15 11.24
C ARG A 91 22.30 3.36 12.51
N GLU A 92 22.50 4.06 13.61
CA GLU A 92 22.24 3.54 14.96
C GLU A 92 20.83 3.97 15.35
N TRP A 93 20.07 3.06 15.98
CA TRP A 93 18.67 3.26 16.36
C TRP A 93 18.53 3.33 17.88
#